data_AF-A0A060BQH2-F1
#
_entry.id   AF-A0A060BQH2-F1
#
_cell.length_a   1.000
_cell.length_b   1.000
_cell.length_c   1.000
_cell.angle_alpha   90.00
_cell.angle_beta   90.00
_cell.angle_gamma   90.00
#
_symmetry.space_group_name_H-M   'P 1'
#
loop_
_entity.id
_entity.type
_entity.pdbx_description
1 polymer ?
#
loop_
_entity_poly.entity_id
_entity_poly.type
_entity_poly.pdbx_seq_one_letter_code
_entity_poly.pdbx_strand_id
1 'polypeptide(L)' 'AIKAMKIVAMGDAPVSNLLGSYAGAMGQPQFMPSTYLTTAVSFSGHGAPDIWHSDADSLASMANYLAKAG' A
#
# COMPACT_ATOMS: atom_id res chain seq x y z
N ALA A 1 10.89 8.98 0.65
CA ALA A 1 11.53 8.46 1.88
C ALA A 1 10.64 8.61 3.13
N ILE A 2 10.36 9.82 3.63
CA ILE A 2 9.66 10.03 4.92
C ILE A 2 8.31 9.28 5.04
N LYS A 3 7.48 9.32 4.00
CA LYS A 3 6.18 8.63 4.02
C LYS A 3 6.31 7.10 4.03
N ALA A 4 7.32 6.54 3.37
CA ALA A 4 7.58 5.09 3.42
C ALA A 4 8.07 4.66 4.81
N MET A 5 8.91 5.48 5.46
CA MET A 5 9.31 5.25 6.85
C MET A 5 8.11 5.28 7.80
N LYS A 6 7.10 6.12 7.53
CA LYS A 6 5.86 6.14 8.31
C LYS A 6 5.10 4.81 8.22
N ILE A 7 5.05 4.17 7.05
CA ILE A 7 4.42 2.85 6.83
C ILE A 7 5.11 1.79 7.70
N VAL A 8 6.44 1.79 7.75
CA VAL A 8 7.19 0.88 8.64
C VAL A 8 6.94 1.19 10.10
N ALA A 9 6.99 2.47 10.49
CA ALA A 9 6.84 2.90 11.87
C ALA A 9 5.45 2.57 12.46
N MET A 10 4.41 2.55 11.64
CA MET A 10 3.06 2.14 12.06
C MET A 10 2.85 0.62 12.06
N GLY A 11 3.83 -0.16 11.59
CA GLY A 11 3.75 -1.62 11.55
C GLY A 11 2.98 -2.17 10.35
N ASP A 12 2.66 -1.33 9.36
CA ASP A 12 1.87 -1.73 8.20
C ASP A 12 2.63 -2.68 7.26
N ALA A 13 3.95 -2.49 7.16
CA ALA A 13 4.83 -3.38 6.42
C ALA A 13 6.24 -3.36 7.02
N PRO A 14 6.93 -4.51 7.11
CA PRO A 14 8.34 -4.53 7.45
C PRO A 14 9.18 -3.90 6.33
N VAL A 15 10.38 -3.41 6.66
CA VAL A 15 11.31 -2.80 5.69
C VAL A 15 11.58 -3.72 4.50
N SER A 16 11.67 -5.05 4.74
CA SER A 16 11.88 -6.06 3.70
C SER A 16 10.77 -6.10 2.65
N ASN A 17 9.56 -5.69 3.02
CA ASN A 17 8.40 -5.72 2.12
C ASN A 17 8.26 -4.43 1.32
N LEU A 18 8.99 -3.35 1.62
CA LEU A 18 8.90 -2.08 0.88
C LEU A 18 9.58 -2.14 -0.49
N LEU A 19 9.21 -3.13 -1.30
CA LEU A 19 9.64 -3.29 -2.68
C LEU A 19 8.77 -2.43 -3.60
N GLY A 20 9.40 -1.95 -4.66
CA GLY A 20 8.77 -1.06 -5.62
C GLY A 20 9.68 -0.70 -6.77
N SER A 21 9.20 0.17 -7.66
CA SER A 21 9.97 0.69 -8.77
C SER A 21 11.09 1.61 -8.31
N TYR A 22 12.01 1.91 -9.22
CA TYR A 22 13.07 2.90 -9.02
C TYR A 22 12.56 4.26 -8.52
N ALA A 23 11.36 4.68 -8.96
CA ALA A 23 10.75 5.95 -8.57
C ALA A 23 10.06 5.89 -7.19
N GLY A 24 10.02 4.72 -6.54
CA GLY A 24 9.41 4.52 -5.22
C GLY A 24 7.91 4.23 -5.25
N ALA A 25 7.36 3.81 -6.40
CA ALA A 25 6.01 3.27 -6.47
C ALA A 25 6.01 1.80 -6.01
N MET A 26 5.16 1.45 -5.04
CA MET A 26 5.28 0.25 -4.23
C MET A 26 4.22 -0.79 -4.57
N GLY A 27 4.58 -2.06 -4.37
CA GLY A 27 3.66 -3.21 -4.43
C GLY A 27 3.03 -3.43 -5.80
N GLN A 28 2.07 -4.35 -5.85
CA GLN A 28 1.33 -4.67 -7.07
C GLN A 28 0.64 -3.45 -7.71
N PRO A 29 -0.01 -2.54 -6.96
CA PRO A 29 -0.73 -1.41 -7.56
C PRO A 29 0.20 -0.24 -7.94
N GLN A 30 1.51 -0.35 -7.68
CA GLN A 30 2.49 0.71 -7.93
C GLN A 30 2.09 2.04 -7.27
N PHE A 31 1.63 1.99 -6.02
CA PHE A 31 1.25 3.19 -5.27
C PHE A 31 2.47 3.93 -4.73
N MET A 32 2.48 5.25 -4.89
CA MET A 32 3.40 6.08 -4.10
C MET A 32 3.09 5.91 -2.61
N PRO A 33 4.07 6.07 -1.69
CA PRO A 33 3.82 5.97 -0.25
C PRO A 33 2.73 6.92 0.26
N SER A 34 2.58 8.07 -0.38
CA SER A 34 1.46 8.98 -0.10
C SER A 34 0.10 8.41 -0.43
N THR A 35 0.00 7.69 -1.55
CA THR A 35 -1.23 7.07 -2.01
C THR A 35 -1.58 5.89 -1.11
N TYR A 36 -0.60 5.05 -0.77
CA TYR A 36 -0.80 3.97 0.21
C TYR A 36 -1.44 4.48 1.51
N LEU A 37 -0.86 5.52 2.11
CA LEU A 37 -1.34 6.08 3.38
C LEU A 37 -2.76 6.67 3.32
N THR A 38 -3.31 6.95 2.15
CA THR A 38 -4.64 7.54 1.99
C THR A 38 -5.65 6.59 1.38
N THR A 39 -5.22 5.55 0.66
CA THR A 39 -6.13 4.68 -0.12
C THR A 39 -5.95 3.19 0.10
N ALA A 40 -4.86 2.73 0.73
CA ALA A 40 -4.69 1.30 0.97
C ALA A 40 -5.74 0.80 1.98
N VAL A 41 -6.34 -0.35 1.69
CA VAL A 41 -7.37 -0.98 2.53
C VAL A 41 -7.09 -2.47 2.66
N SER A 42 -7.24 -3.00 3.89
CA SER A 42 -7.20 -4.44 4.14
C SER A 42 -8.58 -5.01 3.84
N PHE A 43 -8.65 -5.92 2.88
CA PHE A 43 -9.86 -6.62 2.48
C PHE A 43 -9.84 -8.09 2.94
N SER A 44 -8.65 -8.67 3.07
CA SER A 44 -8.42 -10.01 3.59
C SER A 44 -8.84 -10.19 5.06
N GLY A 45 -9.20 -9.11 5.76
CA GLY A 45 -9.76 -9.16 7.12
C GLY A 45 -8.72 -9.34 8.22
N HIS A 46 -7.44 -9.24 7.89
CA HIS A 46 -6.34 -9.39 8.85
C HIS A 46 -5.38 -8.21 8.76
N GLY A 47 -5.38 -7.35 9.79
CA GLY A 47 -4.33 -6.35 10.00
C GLY A 47 -4.24 -5.24 8.96
N ALA A 48 -3.01 -4.76 8.74
CA ALA A 48 -2.72 -3.69 7.81
C ALA A 48 -2.86 -4.13 6.33
N PRO A 49 -3.10 -3.20 5.39
CA PRO A 49 -3.20 -3.53 3.97
C PRO A 49 -1.88 -4.09 3.42
N ASP A 50 -1.88 -5.32 2.90
CA ASP A 50 -0.71 -5.92 2.23
C ASP A 50 -0.81 -5.79 0.70
N ILE A 51 -0.38 -4.64 0.17
CA ILE A 51 -0.37 -4.40 -1.29
C ILE A 51 0.79 -5.10 -2.02
N TRP A 52 1.61 -5.89 -1.33
CA TRP A 52 2.74 -6.59 -1.92
C TRP A 52 2.42 -8.06 -2.17
N HIS A 53 1.76 -8.74 -1.23
CA HIS A 53 1.51 -10.18 -1.32
C HIS A 53 0.03 -10.58 -1.33
N SER A 54 -0.89 -9.66 -0.99
CA SER A 54 -2.32 -9.93 -1.04
C SER A 54 -2.93 -9.32 -2.30
N ASP A 55 -3.34 -10.18 -3.23
CA ASP A 55 -4.09 -9.76 -4.43
C ASP A 55 -5.41 -9.09 -4.03
N ALA A 56 -6.03 -9.59 -2.96
CA ALA A 56 -7.31 -9.09 -2.46
C ALA A 56 -7.16 -7.65 -1.91
N ASP A 57 -6.14 -7.40 -1.09
CA ASP A 57 -5.87 -6.07 -0.56
C ASP A 57 -5.39 -5.12 -1.66
N SER A 58 -4.61 -5.61 -2.63
CA SER A 58 -4.17 -4.83 -3.79
C SER A 58 -5.36 -4.39 -4.65
N LEU A 59 -6.25 -5.31 -5.01
CA LEU A 59 -7.46 -5.02 -5.79
C LEU A 59 -8.41 -4.09 -5.05
N ALA A 60 -8.65 -4.32 -3.77
CA ALA A 60 -9.48 -3.46 -2.94
C ALA A 60 -8.88 -2.05 -2.81
N SER A 61 -7.56 -1.95 -2.67
CA SER A 61 -6.84 -0.66 -2.60
C SER A 61 -6.90 0.10 -3.93
N MET A 62 -6.81 -0.58 -5.07
CA MET A 62 -7.04 0.02 -6.39
C MET A 62 -8.48 0.49 -6.56
N ALA A 63 -9.47 -0.30 -6.14
CA ALA A 63 -10.87 0.09 -6.19
C ALA A 63 -11.16 1.32 -5.31
N ASN A 64 -10.61 1.35 -4.08
CA ASN A 64 -10.74 2.51 -3.19
C ASN A 64 -10.03 3.76 -3.73
N TYR A 65 -8.89 3.59 -4.40
CA TYR A 65 -8.24 4.70 -5.10
C TYR A 65 -9.12 5.26 -6.23
N LEU A 66 -9.68 4.40 -7.08
CA LEU A 66 -10.58 4.80 -8.16
C LEU A 66 -11.84 5.49 -7.64
N ALA A 67 -12.48 4.96 -6.60
CA ALA A 67 -13.68 5.53 -5.99
C ALA A 67 -13.44 6.89 -5.28
N LYS A 68 -12.18 7.22 -4.97
CA LYS A 68 -11.81 8.55 -4.45
C LYS A 68 -11.44 9.53 -5.57
N ALA A 69 -11.12 9.02 -6.75
CA ALA A 69 -10.73 9.81 -7.91
C ALA A 69 -11.94 10.30 -8.74
N GLY A 70 -13.15 9.75 -8.51
CA GLY A 70 -14.41 10.12 -9.15
C GLY A 70 -15.54 9.16 -8.80
#